data_AF-A0A382EU36-F1
#
_entry.id   AF-A0A382EU36-F1
#
_cell.length_a   1.000
_cell.length_b   1.000
_cell.length_c   1.000
_cell.angle_alpha   90.00
_cell.angle_beta   90.00
_cell.angle_gamma   90.00
#
_symmetry.space_group_name_H-M   'P 1'
#
loop_
_entity.id
_entity.type
_entity.pdbx_description
1 polymer ?
#
loop_
_entity_poly.entity_id
_entity_poly.type
_entity_poly.pdbx_seq_one_letter_code
_entity_poly.pdbx_strand_id
1 'polypeptide(L)' 'VLQERGLHTVCEEARCPNVGECWGGGTATFMLLGDVCTRGCRFCAVNSGNPGGSVDVSEPRKVAEAVDATGLDYVV' A
#
# COMPACT_ATOMS: atom_id res chain seq x y z
N VAL A 1 -10.95 -0.22 -6.15
CA VAL A 1 -10.99 -0.44 -4.68
C VAL A 1 -9.90 0.30 -3.93
N LEU A 2 -8.61 -0.01 -4.13
CA LEU A 2 -7.51 0.57 -3.32
C LEU A 2 -7.24 2.05 -3.63
N GLN A 3 -7.00 2.39 -4.90
CA GLN A 3 -6.77 3.78 -5.34
C GLN A 3 -7.97 4.69 -5.07
N GLU A 4 -9.19 4.19 -5.24
CA GLU A 4 -10.44 4.93 -4.95
C GLU A 4 -10.56 5.32 -3.47
N ARG A 5 -9.92 4.55 -2.58
CA ARG A 5 -9.89 4.80 -1.12
C ARG A 5 -8.67 5.62 -0.68
N GLY A 6 -7.77 5.95 -1.62
CA GLY A 6 -6.49 6.61 -1.33
C GLY A 6 -5.54 5.71 -0.54
N LEU A 7 -5.59 4.39 -0.76
CA LEU A 7 -4.69 3.42 -0.14
C LEU A 7 -3.60 3.00 -1.12
N HIS A 8 -2.42 2.72 -0.58
CA HIS A 8 -1.24 2.31 -1.33
C HIS A 8 -0.80 0.91 -0.93
N THR A 9 -0.10 0.21 -1.82
CA THR A 9 0.50 -1.10 -1.55
C THR A 9 1.96 -1.11 -1.96
N VAL A 10 2.80 -1.80 -1.18
CA VAL A 10 4.19 -2.01 -1.63
C VAL A 10 4.24 -2.89 -2.88
N CYS A 11 3.20 -3.70 -3.11
CA CYS A 11 3.05 -4.52 -4.31
C CYS A 11 3.15 -3.67 -5.59
N GLU A 12 2.47 -2.53 -5.62
CA GLU A 12 2.47 -1.61 -6.76
C GLU A 12 3.64 -0.61 -6.70
N GLU A 13 3.82 0.07 -5.58
CA GLU A 13 4.80 1.16 -5.46
C GLU A 13 6.25 0.67 -5.60
N ALA A 14 6.55 -0.54 -5.14
CA ALA A 14 7.87 -1.16 -5.32
C ALA A 14 7.98 -1.97 -6.63
N ARG A 15 6.93 -1.98 -7.47
CA ARG A 15 6.87 -2.69 -8.75
C ARG A 15 7.14 -4.20 -8.58
N CYS A 16 6.48 -4.81 -7.62
CA CYS A 16 6.69 -6.22 -7.29
C CYS A 16 6.29 -7.11 -8.50
N PRO A 17 7.20 -7.96 -9.01
CA PRO A 17 6.89 -8.84 -10.14
C PRO A 17 5.84 -9.91 -9.80
N ASN A 18 5.62 -10.17 -8.50
CA ASN A 18 4.71 -11.21 -8.02
C ASN A 18 3.29 -10.67 -7.74
N VAL A 19 2.98 -9.41 -8.07
CA VAL A 19 1.70 -8.78 -7.70
C VAL A 19 0.47 -9.61 -8.13
N GLY A 20 0.49 -10.17 -9.34
CA GLY A 20 -0.61 -11.01 -9.83
C GLY A 20 -0.74 -12.34 -9.10
N GLU A 21 0.38 -12.97 -8.76
CA GLU A 21 0.41 -14.22 -7.98
C GLU A 21 -0.09 -13.99 -6.55
N CYS A 22 0.42 -12.96 -5.87
CA CYS A 22 0.03 -12.66 -4.50
C CYS A 22 -1.43 -12.27 -4.40
N TRP A 23 -1.91 -11.36 -5.25
CA TRP A 23 -3.31 -10.93 -5.23
C TRP A 23 -4.26 -12.06 -5.63
N GLY A 24 -3.88 -12.87 -6.63
CA GLY A 24 -4.63 -14.06 -7.01
C GLY A 24 -4.69 -15.13 -5.90
N GLY A 25 -3.67 -15.17 -5.04
CA GLY A 25 -3.60 -16.00 -3.85
C GLY A 25 -4.17 -15.34 -2.57
N GLY A 26 -4.93 -14.25 -2.69
CA GLY A 26 -5.59 -13.62 -1.54
C GLY A 26 -4.65 -12.88 -0.59
N THR A 27 -3.46 -12.48 -1.04
CA THR A 27 -2.46 -11.79 -0.20
C THR A 27 -2.09 -10.41 -0.75
N ALA A 28 -2.05 -9.40 0.12
CA ALA A 28 -1.51 -8.09 -0.22
C ALA A 28 -0.74 -7.48 0.96
N THR A 29 0.19 -6.58 0.64
CA THR A 29 0.95 -5.82 1.64
C THR A 29 0.66 -4.33 1.47
N PHE A 30 0.06 -3.73 2.48
CA PHE A 30 -0.33 -2.32 2.45
C PHE A 30 0.87 -1.43 2.76
N MET A 31 0.87 -0.25 2.15
CA MET A 31 1.78 0.83 2.51
C MET A 31 0.96 1.90 3.23
N LEU A 32 1.32 2.15 4.49
CA LEU A 32 0.70 3.17 5.31
C LEU A 32 1.42 4.49 5.14
N LEU A 33 0.71 5.59 5.42
CA LEU A 33 1.23 6.96 5.38
C LEU A 33 1.59 7.45 3.96
N GLY A 34 0.93 6.91 2.94
CA GLY A 34 1.09 7.30 1.53
C GLY A 34 2.17 6.53 0.77
N ASP A 35 2.53 7.05 -0.41
CA ASP A 35 3.49 6.46 -1.37
C ASP A 35 4.88 7.12 -1.36
N VAL A 36 5.07 8.16 -0.54
CA VAL A 36 6.31 8.94 -0.48
C VAL A 36 7.05 8.71 0.84
N CYS A 37 8.27 8.19 0.75
CA CYS A 37 9.17 8.07 1.89
C CYS A 37 10.12 9.27 1.97
N THR A 38 10.40 9.78 3.17
CA THR A 38 11.40 10.83 3.38
C THR A 38 12.84 10.34 3.28
N ARG A 39 13.05 9.01 3.22
CA ARG A 39 14.36 8.39 3.07
C ARG A 39 14.64 8.07 1.59
N GLY A 40 15.89 8.21 1.18
CA GLY A 40 16.39 7.86 -0.15
C GLY A 40 17.22 6.57 -0.16
N CYS A 41 16.64 5.45 0.28
CA CYS A 41 17.34 4.16 0.31
C CYS A 41 17.68 3.71 -1.11
N ARG A 42 18.96 3.44 -1.41
CA ARG A 42 19.44 3.13 -2.78
C ARG A 42 18.82 1.89 -3.43
N PHE A 43 18.30 0.98 -2.63
CA PHE A 43 17.67 -0.26 -3.10
C PHE A 43 16.14 -0.15 -3.18
N CYS A 44 15.54 0.88 -2.59
CA CYS A 44 14.09 1.01 -2.48
C CYS A 44 13.54 1.71 -3.72
N ALA A 45 12.49 1.14 -4.32
CA ALA A 45 11.82 1.72 -5.49
C ALA A 45 10.71 2.73 -5.13
N VAL A 46 10.32 2.82 -3.86
CA VAL A 46 9.31 3.78 -3.37
C VAL A 46 9.78 5.21 -3.59
N ASN A 47 8.86 6.09 -3.97
CA ASN A 47 9.15 7.49 -4.24
C ASN A 47 9.78 8.16 -3.01
N SER A 48 10.90 8.84 -3.22
CA SER A 48 11.58 9.59 -2.17
C SER A 48 11.22 11.08 -2.26
N GLY A 49 10.83 11.69 -1.14
CA GLY A 49 10.43 13.10 -1.15
C GLY A 49 9.76 13.60 0.12
N ASN A 50 9.05 14.72 0.00
CA ASN A 50 8.25 15.30 1.09
C ASN A 50 6.78 14.83 0.94
N PRO A 51 6.22 14.08 1.90
CA PRO A 51 4.85 13.56 1.83
C PRO A 51 3.76 14.60 2.15
N GLY A 52 4.09 15.89 2.32
CA GLY A 52 3.07 16.95 2.49
C GLY A 52 2.49 17.07 3.90
N GLY A 53 2.90 16.22 4.84
CA GLY A 53 2.78 16.43 6.29
C GLY A 53 1.43 16.11 6.94
N SER A 54 0.39 15.76 6.19
CA SER A 54 -0.90 15.34 6.77
C SER A 54 -1.01 13.82 6.85
N VAL A 55 -1.20 13.28 8.04
CA VAL A 55 -1.51 11.86 8.25
C VAL A 55 -3.01 11.66 8.20
N ASP A 56 -3.46 10.70 7.39
CA ASP A 56 -4.87 10.30 7.35
C ASP A 56 -5.22 9.43 8.56
N VAL A 57 -5.86 10.04 9.55
CA VAL A 57 -6.33 9.32 10.76
C VAL A 57 -7.40 8.25 10.47
N SER A 58 -8.02 8.30 9.29
CA SER A 58 -8.99 7.30 8.85
C SER A 58 -8.38 6.12 8.10
N GLU A 59 -7.08 6.18 7.78
CA GLU A 59 -6.36 5.15 7.04
C GLU A 59 -6.56 3.74 7.63
N PRO A 60 -6.49 3.50 8.95
CA PRO A 60 -6.71 2.16 9.51
C PRO A 60 -8.09 1.58 9.19
N ARG A 61 -9.14 2.42 9.25
CA ARG A 61 -10.50 2.00 8.91
C ARG A 61 -10.64 1.75 7.42
N LYS A 62 -10.06 2.60 6.58
CA LYS A 62 -10.06 2.41 5.12
C LYS A 62 -9.37 1.10 4.74
N VAL A 63 -8.25 0.76 5.38
CA VAL A 63 -7.55 -0.52 5.17
C VAL A 63 -8.46 -1.69 5.56
N ALA A 64 -9.09 -1.64 6.73
CA ALA A 64 -10.02 -2.70 7.15
C ALA A 64 -11.19 -2.90 6.16
N GLU A 65 -11.80 -1.80 5.69
CA GLU A 65 -12.86 -1.85 4.68
C GLU A 65 -12.35 -2.37 3.32
N ALA A 66 -11.09 -2.09 2.96
CA ALA A 66 -10.49 -2.60 1.74
C ALA A 66 -10.21 -4.10 1.83
N VAL A 67 -9.70 -4.58 2.96
CA VAL A 67 -9.48 -6.01 3.23
C VAL A 67 -10.81 -6.77 3.12
N ASP A 68 -11.87 -6.27 3.75
CA ASP A 68 -13.22 -6.87 3.68
C ASP A 68 -13.77 -6.88 2.24
N ALA A 69 -13.64 -5.75 1.52
CA ALA A 69 -14.14 -5.63 0.14
C ALA A 69 -13.37 -6.47 -0.89
N THR A 70 -12.11 -6.80 -0.63
CA THR A 70 -11.25 -7.57 -1.55
C THR A 70 -11.19 -9.06 -1.23
N GLY A 71 -11.62 -9.46 -0.03
CA GLY A 71 -11.61 -10.87 0.40
C GLY A 71 -10.21 -11.44 0.54
N LEU A 72 -9.24 -10.63 0.98
CA LEU A 72 -7.87 -11.09 1.23
C LEU A 72 -7.84 -12.06 2.43
N ASP A 73 -7.12 -13.16 2.27
CA ASP A 73 -6.89 -14.18 3.30
C ASP A 73 -5.71 -13.84 4.22
N TYR A 74 -4.72 -13.10 3.69
CA TYR A 74 -3.52 -12.74 4.43
C TYR A 74 -3.08 -11.29 4.12
N VAL A 75 -2.79 -10.53 5.18
CA VAL A 75 -2.50 -9.10 5.08
C VAL A 75 -1.22 -8.78 5.85
N VAL A 76 -0.38 -7.94 5.25
CA VAL A 76 0.85 -7.40 5.85
C VAL A 76 0.82 -5.89 5.84
#